data_AF-A0A2E4SSE4-F1
#
_entry.id   AF-A0A2E4SSE4-F1
#
_cell.length_a   1.000
_cell.length_b   1.000
_cell.length_c   1.000
_cell.angle_alpha   90.00
_cell.angle_beta   90.00
_cell.angle_gamma   90.00
#
_symmetry.space_group_name_H-M   'P 1'
#
loop_
_entity.id
_entity.type
_entity.pdbx_description
1 polymer ?
#
loop_
_entity_poly.entity_id
_entity_poly.type
_entity_poly.pdbx_seq_one_letter_code
_entity_poly.pdbx_strand_id
1 'polypeptide(L)'
;MATDLSNANTFPHFKVIESQGTTWNEIILPGNVNTVTIGSETSKIFVGQNNCSDGGTPQSEKGFVPSGNLMSLKLGRGQNKPSSIFVAASSGTTHITVILEEK
;
A
#
# COMPACT_ATOMS: atom_id res chain seq x y z
N MET A 1 12.14 4.80 -2.93
CA MET A 1 11.66 6.09 -3.48
C MET A 1 10.15 6.01 -3.44
N ALA A 2 9.53 6.84 -2.59
CA ALA A 2 8.09 6.83 -2.40
C ALA A 2 7.33 7.01 -3.72
N THR A 3 6.23 6.29 -3.87
CA THR A 3 5.25 6.51 -4.93
C THR A 3 4.31 7.61 -4.48
N ASP A 4 4.48 8.81 -5.02
CA ASP A 4 3.62 9.95 -4.70
C ASP A 4 2.31 9.90 -5.50
N LEU A 5 1.18 9.68 -4.80
CA LEU A 5 -0.16 9.76 -5.35
C LEU A 5 -0.97 10.91 -4.72
N SER A 6 -0.36 11.82 -3.96
CA SER A 6 -1.05 12.88 -3.20
C SER A 6 -1.97 13.76 -4.06
N ASN A 7 -1.65 13.92 -5.35
CA ASN A 7 -2.40 14.73 -6.31
C ASN A 7 -3.47 13.95 -7.10
N ALA A 8 -3.65 12.64 -6.87
CA ALA A 8 -4.67 11.88 -7.57
C ALA A 8 -6.07 12.35 -7.15
N ASN A 9 -6.86 12.79 -8.13
CA ASN A 9 -8.17 13.41 -7.92
C ASN A 9 -9.30 12.73 -8.72
N THR A 10 -9.00 11.62 -9.40
CA THR A 10 -9.96 10.81 -10.16
C THR A 10 -10.01 9.42 -9.53
N PHE A 11 -11.19 9.01 -9.06
CA PHE A 11 -11.40 7.75 -8.35
C PHE A 11 -12.46 6.88 -9.07
N PRO A 12 -12.31 5.54 -9.08
CA PRO A 12 -11.21 4.77 -8.49
C PRO A 12 -9.88 4.99 -9.23
N HIS A 13 -8.79 5.10 -8.47
CA HIS A 13 -7.46 5.26 -9.03
C HIS A 13 -6.70 3.94 -8.94
N PHE A 14 -6.22 3.43 -10.07
CA PHE A 14 -5.46 2.17 -10.15
C PHE A 14 -3.98 2.47 -10.32
N LYS A 15 -3.14 1.85 -9.49
CA LYS A 15 -1.69 1.95 -9.57
C LYS A 15 -1.06 0.57 -9.40
N VAL A 16 -0.06 0.28 -10.23
CA VAL A 16 0.81 -0.89 -10.05
C VAL A 16 2.16 -0.39 -9.56
N ILE A 17 2.68 -1.02 -8.51
CA ILE A 17 3.99 -0.76 -7.93
C ILE A 17 4.82 -2.03 -8.04
N GLU A 18 6.02 -1.91 -8.58
CA GLU A 18 7.01 -2.98 -8.51
C GLU A 18 7.68 -2.93 -7.13
N SER A 19 7.53 -3.98 -6.35
CA SER A 19 8.24 -4.15 -5.08
C SER A 19 9.40 -5.10 -5.28
N GLN A 20 10.62 -4.62 -5.01
CA GLN A 20 11.85 -5.40 -5.16
C GLN A 20 12.30 -5.97 -3.82
N GLY A 21 12.08 -7.26 -3.63
CA GLY A 21 12.42 -7.95 -2.38
C GLY A 21 11.56 -7.52 -1.20
N THR A 22 12.12 -7.70 0.00
CA THR A 22 11.45 -7.43 1.28
C THR A 22 11.76 -6.02 1.78
N THR A 23 11.60 -5.02 0.92
CA THR A 23 11.75 -3.61 1.31
C THR A 23 10.43 -2.89 1.20
N TRP A 24 10.17 -1.99 2.14
CA TRP A 24 8.99 -1.14 2.11
C TRP A 24 9.08 -0.16 0.94
N ASN A 25 7.97 -0.07 0.20
CA ASN A 25 7.71 0.97 -0.77
C ASN A 25 6.62 1.85 -0.19
N GLU A 26 6.95 3.11 0.07
CA GLU A 26 5.97 4.08 0.56
C GLU A 26 5.02 4.51 -0.57
N ILE A 27 3.74 4.67 -0.23
CA ILE A 27 2.71 5.22 -1.10
C ILE A 27 2.10 6.41 -0.38
N ILE A 28 2.31 7.61 -0.91
CA ILE A 28 1.72 8.84 -0.37
C ILE A 28 0.30 8.95 -0.92
N LEU A 29 -0.68 9.08 -0.03
CA LEU A 29 -2.10 9.02 -0.34
C LEU A 29 -2.72 10.41 -0.60
N PRO A 30 -3.70 10.52 -1.51
CA PRO A 30 -4.54 11.70 -1.64
C PRO A 30 -5.32 12.04 -0.36
N GLY A 31 -5.54 13.32 -0.11
CA GLY A 31 -6.33 13.78 1.05
C GLY A 31 -7.78 13.28 1.06
N ASN A 32 -8.34 12.90 -0.08
CA ASN A 32 -9.73 12.45 -0.24
C ASN A 32 -9.92 10.92 -0.32
N VAL A 33 -8.87 10.11 -0.37
CA VAL A 33 -9.04 8.64 -0.41
C VAL A 33 -9.56 8.08 0.92
N ASN A 34 -10.64 7.30 0.95
CA ASN A 34 -11.13 6.67 2.18
C ASN A 34 -10.89 5.18 2.26
N THR A 35 -10.70 4.52 1.11
CA THR A 35 -10.46 3.08 1.05
C THR A 35 -9.29 2.80 0.15
N VAL A 36 -8.40 1.92 0.60
CA VAL A 36 -7.28 1.41 -0.20
C VAL A 36 -7.43 -0.09 -0.30
N THR A 37 -7.48 -0.60 -1.53
CA THR A 37 -7.44 -2.03 -1.80
C THR A 37 -6.09 -2.40 -2.38
N ILE A 38 -5.41 -3.38 -1.79
CA ILE A 38 -4.03 -3.76 -2.10
C ILE A 38 -3.94 -5.27 -2.25
N GLY A 39 -3.19 -5.74 -3.25
CA GLY A 39 -2.83 -7.14 -3.36
C GLY A 39 -1.87 -7.40 -4.50
N SER A 40 -1.57 -8.68 -4.73
CA SER A 40 -0.73 -9.12 -5.83
C SER A 40 -1.27 -10.45 -6.33
N GLU A 41 -1.28 -10.62 -7.65
CA GLU A 41 -1.80 -11.84 -8.29
C GLU A 41 -0.88 -13.05 -8.06
N THR A 42 0.43 -12.81 -8.00
CA THR A 42 1.44 -13.88 -8.08
C THR A 42 2.19 -14.11 -6.78
N SER A 43 2.26 -13.12 -5.90
CA SER A 43 3.11 -13.17 -4.71
C SER A 43 2.37 -12.77 -3.44
N LYS A 44 2.79 -13.34 -2.31
CA LYS A 44 2.35 -12.85 -1.01
C LYS A 44 3.00 -11.51 -0.75
N ILE A 45 2.26 -10.59 -0.15
CA ILE A 45 2.76 -9.24 0.17
C ILE A 45 2.49 -8.90 1.62
N PHE A 46 3.24 -7.91 2.09
CA PHE A 46 3.04 -7.27 3.37
C PHE A 46 2.51 -5.86 3.17
N VAL A 47 1.64 -5.45 4.08
CA VAL A 47 1.12 -4.08 4.15
C VAL A 47 1.47 -3.51 5.52
N GLY A 48 2.06 -2.32 5.53
CA GLY A 48 2.52 -1.63 6.72
C GLY A 48 1.94 -0.21 6.80
N GLN A 49 1.92 0.33 8.01
CA GLN A 49 1.53 1.72 8.28
C GLN A 49 2.32 2.24 9.48
N ASN A 50 2.29 1.50 10.58
CA ASN A 50 2.92 1.91 11.83
C ASN A 50 4.42 1.63 11.79
N ASN A 51 5.24 2.61 12.19
CA ASN A 51 6.69 2.48 12.32
C ASN A 51 7.41 1.98 11.05
N CYS A 52 6.80 2.19 9.87
CA CYS A 52 7.38 1.84 8.58
C CYS A 52 8.14 3.04 7.99
N SER A 53 9.20 2.75 7.25
CA SER A 53 10.01 3.75 6.54
C SER A 53 10.31 3.28 5.13
N ASP A 54 10.33 4.19 4.16
CA ASP A 54 10.64 3.87 2.76
C ASP A 54 12.04 3.24 2.65
N GLY A 55 12.13 2.14 1.89
CA GLY A 55 13.36 1.33 1.78
C GLY A 55 13.71 0.51 3.03
N GLY A 56 12.97 0.65 4.14
CA GLY A 56 13.14 -0.13 5.36
C GLY A 56 12.69 -1.59 5.19
N THR A 57 12.96 -2.42 6.20
CA THR A 57 12.54 -3.83 6.20
C THR A 57 11.21 -4.03 6.92
N PRO A 58 10.35 -4.97 6.46
CA PRO A 58 9.13 -5.32 7.16
C PRO A 58 9.34 -5.79 8.60
N GLN A 59 8.84 -5.00 9.55
CA GLN A 59 8.87 -5.30 10.98
C GLN A 59 7.81 -6.36 11.36
N SER A 60 7.70 -6.71 12.64
CA SER A 60 6.71 -7.68 13.14
C SER A 60 5.27 -7.23 12.93
N GLU A 61 4.98 -5.93 13.10
CA GLU A 61 3.66 -5.31 12.98
C GLU A 61 3.31 -5.04 11.50
N LYS A 62 2.68 -6.00 10.85
CA LYS A 62 2.28 -5.89 9.43
C LYS A 62 1.03 -6.68 9.12
N GLY A 63 0.26 -6.19 8.16
CA GLY A 63 -0.75 -6.96 7.46
C GLY A 63 -0.11 -7.95 6.50
N PHE A 64 -0.73 -9.12 6.36
CA PHE A 64 -0.32 -10.16 5.41
C PHE A 64 -1.44 -10.37 4.39
N VAL A 65 -1.08 -10.32 3.10
CA VAL A 65 -2.00 -10.61 2.00
C VAL A 65 -1.46 -11.81 1.22
N PRO A 66 -2.20 -12.93 1.15
CA PRO A 66 -1.83 -14.07 0.33
C PRO A 66 -1.73 -13.71 -1.16
N SER A 67 -0.96 -14.51 -1.92
CA SER A 67 -0.92 -14.41 -3.39
C SER A 67 -2.29 -14.69 -4.00
N GLY A 68 -2.70 -13.88 -4.97
CA GLY A 68 -4.01 -14.00 -5.64
C GLY A 68 -5.16 -13.37 -4.86
N ASN A 69 -4.88 -12.74 -3.71
CA ASN A 69 -5.89 -12.10 -2.87
C ASN A 69 -5.71 -10.58 -2.85
N LEU A 70 -6.81 -9.89 -2.52
CA LEU A 70 -6.84 -8.46 -2.25
C LEU A 70 -7.25 -8.24 -0.78
N MET A 71 -6.64 -7.24 -0.15
CA MET A 71 -7.01 -6.72 1.16
C MET A 71 -7.53 -5.31 0.99
N SER A 72 -8.72 -5.02 1.52
CA SER A 72 -9.28 -3.68 1.53
C SER A 72 -9.17 -3.07 2.93
N LEU A 73 -8.60 -1.88 3.00
CA LEU A 73 -8.37 -1.12 4.22
C LEU A 73 -9.18 0.15 4.17
N LYS A 74 -10.17 0.25 5.07
CA LYS A 74 -10.88 1.50 5.31
C LYS A 74 -10.02 2.41 6.17
N LEU A 75 -9.67 3.57 5.63
CA LEU A 75 -8.85 4.54 6.33
C LEU A 75 -9.66 5.23 7.44
N GLY A 76 -8.94 5.67 8.47
CA GLY A 76 -9.49 6.54 9.50
C GLY A 76 -9.99 7.87 8.95
N ARG A 77 -10.57 8.70 9.83
CA ARG A 77 -11.09 10.04 9.48
C ARG A 77 -10.33 11.13 10.23
N GLY A 78 -10.32 12.33 9.65
CA GLY A 78 -9.69 13.51 10.25
C GLY A 78 -8.19 13.33 10.47
N GLN A 79 -7.67 13.77 11.62
CA GLN A 79 -6.24 13.68 11.97
C GLN A 79 -5.72 12.23 12.12
N ASN A 80 -6.62 11.25 12.25
CA ASN A 80 -6.25 9.84 12.35
C ASN A 80 -6.15 9.14 10.99
N LYS A 81 -6.41 9.88 9.90
CA LYS A 81 -6.30 9.34 8.54
C LYS A 81 -4.82 9.26 8.15
N PRO A 82 -4.31 8.08 7.77
CA PRO A 82 -2.92 7.97 7.32
C PRO A 82 -2.69 8.78 6.05
N SER A 83 -1.57 9.50 6.01
CA SER A 83 -1.06 10.17 4.81
C SER A 83 -0.30 9.21 3.89
N SER A 84 0.17 8.08 4.41
CA SER A 84 0.94 7.09 3.67
C SER A 84 0.60 5.68 4.12
N ILE A 85 0.80 4.73 3.21
CA ILE A 85 0.82 3.29 3.47
C ILE A 85 2.08 2.70 2.87
N PHE A 86 2.50 1.54 3.37
CA PHE A 86 3.71 0.87 2.92
C PHE A 86 3.36 -0.52 2.40
N VAL A 87 3.99 -0.90 1.30
CA VAL A 87 3.81 -2.23 0.71
C VAL A 87 5.16 -2.86 0.42
N ALA A 88 5.27 -4.17 0.63
CA ALA A 88 6.48 -4.93 0.33
C ALA A 88 6.12 -6.32 -0.19
N ALA A 89 6.92 -6.85 -1.10
CA ALA A 89 6.87 -8.27 -1.44
C ALA A 89 7.35 -9.08 -0.22
N SER A 90 6.75 -10.25 -0.01
CA SER A 90 7.26 -11.17 1.01
C SER A 90 8.56 -11.87 0.61
N SER A 91 8.83 -11.95 -0.69
CA SER A 91 10.05 -12.51 -1.29
C SER A 91 10.13 -12.13 -2.76
N GLY A 92 11.33 -12.01 -3.31
CA GLY A 92 11.54 -11.74 -4.73
C GLY A 92 10.95 -10.40 -5.19
N THR A 93 10.84 -10.21 -6.51
CA THR A 93 10.21 -9.03 -7.10
C THR A 93 8.79 -9.36 -7.51
N THR A 94 7.83 -8.49 -7.17
CA THR A 94 6.43 -8.65 -7.58
C THR A 94 5.77 -7.33 -7.94
N HIS A 95 4.66 -7.42 -8.68
CA HIS A 95 3.77 -6.30 -8.95
C HIS A 95 2.64 -6.29 -7.92
N ILE A 96 2.50 -5.15 -7.24
CA ILE A 96 1.47 -4.88 -6.25
C ILE A 96 0.46 -3.94 -6.88
N THR A 97 -0.79 -4.39 -6.95
CA THR A 97 -1.91 -3.57 -7.40
C THR A 97 -2.47 -2.81 -6.20
N VAL A 98 -2.66 -1.51 -6.39
CA VAL A 98 -3.23 -0.57 -5.42
C VAL A 98 -4.40 0.14 -6.07
N ILE A 99 -5.54 0.11 -5.40
CA ILE A 99 -6.78 0.77 -5.84
C ILE A 99 -7.17 1.74 -4.74
N LEU A 100 -7.33 3.01 -5.11
CA LEU A 100 -7.76 4.08 -4.21
C LEU A 100 -9.23 4.43 -4.50
N GLU A 101 -10.04 4.58 -3.46
CA GLU A 101 -11.45 4.93 -3.54
C GLU A 101 -11.85 6.00 -2.49
N GLU A 102 -12.77 6.90 -2.83
CA GLU A 102 -13.21 8.03 -1.96
C GLU A 102 -14.42 7.71 -1.05
N LYS A 103 -15.07 6.55 -1.20
CA LYS A 103 -16.36 6.22 -0.55
C LYS A 103 -16.43 6.38 0.97
#